data_AF-A0A929EKI7-F1
#
_entry.id   AF-A0A929EKI7-F1
#
_cell.length_a   1.000
_cell.length_b   1.000
_cell.length_c   1.000
_cell.angle_alpha   90.00
_cell.angle_beta   90.00
_cell.angle_gamma   90.00
#
_symmetry.space_group_name_H-M   'P 1'
#
loop_
_entity.id
_entity.type
_entity.pdbx_description
1 polymer ?
#
loop_
_entity_poly.entity_id
_entity_poly.type
_entity_poly.pdbx_seq_one_letter_code
_entity_poly.pdbx_strand_id
1 'polypeptide(L)'
;AALVDKMLVVFPFEEELYRAEGVDVEFVGHPLADTTFCDLTLKEAKAELGFKHTVSVVSILPGSRVEEVTNMLPPMADGAVLAGEYSRWVVKFILHAADNIDDSLIDELLKDHRLKNNLMIVRGKTRLTALRASDAAIITSGTATLEAVLIGTPMAICYKLSFVTYAIARFLLRIKYIGLPNIILNRGCIDELWQHRVNEKEISEEILKLLEAPNEVEHMMEGYKEIQKSLAEPGASKKAATAVCALIR
;
A
#
# COMPACT_ATOMS: atom_id res chain seq x y z
N ALA A 1 23.57 -19.68 -8.14
CA ALA A 1 24.58 -19.98 -7.12
C ALA A 1 25.96 -19.35 -7.43
N ALA A 2 26.59 -19.59 -8.59
CA ALA A 2 27.99 -19.23 -8.84
C ALA A 2 28.37 -17.72 -8.92
N LEU A 3 27.42 -16.79 -8.74
CA LEU A 3 27.67 -15.33 -8.81
C LEU A 3 27.36 -14.59 -7.50
N VAL A 4 26.85 -15.28 -6.48
CA VAL A 4 26.41 -14.68 -5.22
C VAL A 4 26.91 -15.55 -4.07
N ASP A 5 27.73 -14.99 -3.19
CA ASP A 5 28.26 -15.69 -2.02
C ASP A 5 27.19 -15.92 -0.94
N LYS A 6 26.32 -14.93 -0.72
CA LYS A 6 25.15 -15.01 0.15
C LYS A 6 24.05 -14.04 -0.29
N MET A 7 22.81 -14.49 -0.29
CA MET A 7 21.62 -13.69 -0.59
C MET A 7 20.92 -13.30 0.71
N LEU A 8 20.72 -12.00 0.93
CA LEU A 8 19.97 -11.50 2.08
C LEU A 8 18.59 -11.05 1.60
N VAL A 9 17.55 -11.71 2.09
CA VAL A 9 16.17 -11.50 1.61
C VAL A 9 15.32 -10.82 2.67
N VAL A 10 14.32 -10.08 2.22
CA VAL A 10 13.48 -9.21 3.06
C VAL A 10 12.06 -9.70 3.21
N PHE A 11 11.70 -10.77 2.48
CA PHE A 11 10.46 -11.51 2.69
C PHE A 11 10.72 -12.97 3.05
N PRO A 12 9.90 -13.56 3.92
CA PRO A 12 10.11 -14.94 4.37
C PRO A 12 9.99 -15.97 3.24
N PHE A 13 9.09 -15.75 2.27
CA PHE A 13 8.91 -16.68 1.15
C PHE A 13 10.09 -16.70 0.17
N GLU A 14 10.90 -15.63 0.13
CA GLU A 14 12.08 -15.56 -0.75
C GLU A 14 13.17 -16.53 -0.31
N GLU A 15 13.29 -16.76 1.00
CA GLU A 15 14.32 -17.64 1.56
C GLU A 15 14.13 -19.08 1.05
N GLU A 16 12.90 -19.60 1.07
CA GLU A 16 12.60 -20.92 0.54
C GLU A 16 12.86 -21.00 -0.98
N LEU A 17 12.47 -19.96 -1.72
CA LEU A 17 12.63 -19.89 -3.17
C LEU A 17 14.10 -19.97 -3.60
N TYR A 18 14.97 -19.17 -2.99
CA TYR A 18 16.39 -19.15 -3.35
C TYR A 18 17.14 -20.37 -2.82
N ARG A 19 16.74 -20.89 -1.64
CA ARG A 19 17.33 -22.11 -1.09
C ARG A 19 17.05 -23.32 -1.97
N ALA A 20 15.87 -23.40 -2.58
CA ALA A 20 15.52 -24.46 -3.54
C ALA A 20 16.44 -24.46 -4.78
N GLU A 21 16.95 -23.31 -5.18
CA GLU A 21 17.90 -23.13 -6.29
C GLU A 21 19.38 -23.23 -5.85
N GLY A 22 19.64 -23.70 -4.62
CA GLY A 22 20.97 -23.92 -4.08
C GLY A 22 21.76 -22.65 -3.77
N VAL A 23 21.08 -21.53 -3.53
CA VAL A 23 21.71 -20.27 -3.09
C VAL A 23 21.82 -20.26 -1.56
N ASP A 24 22.97 -19.88 -1.00
CA ASP A 24 23.07 -19.56 0.42
C ASP A 24 22.26 -18.29 0.68
N VAL A 25 21.16 -18.43 1.40
CA VAL A 25 20.17 -17.38 1.62
C VAL A 25 19.75 -17.31 3.08
N GLU A 26 19.61 -16.08 3.56
CA GLU A 26 19.18 -15.75 4.92
C GLU A 26 18.12 -14.65 4.88
N PHE A 27 16.98 -14.91 5.53
CA PHE A 27 15.98 -13.88 5.78
C PHE A 27 16.42 -12.95 6.91
N VAL A 28 16.59 -11.68 6.59
CA VAL A 28 17.10 -10.69 7.56
C VAL A 28 15.99 -9.85 8.21
N GLY A 29 14.74 -10.01 7.80
CA GLY A 29 13.64 -9.11 8.17
C GLY A 29 13.43 -8.01 7.13
N HIS A 30 12.35 -7.24 7.27
CA HIS A 30 11.99 -6.20 6.30
C HIS A 30 12.35 -4.80 6.83
N PRO A 31 13.11 -3.96 6.10
CA PRO A 31 13.52 -2.63 6.57
C PRO A 31 12.37 -1.71 6.99
N LEU A 32 11.19 -1.85 6.38
CA LEU A 32 10.00 -1.09 6.80
C LEU A 32 9.58 -1.36 8.24
N ALA A 33 9.87 -2.54 8.81
CA ALA A 33 9.61 -2.79 10.22
C ALA A 33 10.43 -1.86 11.15
N ASP A 34 11.55 -1.33 10.65
CA ASP A 34 12.41 -0.39 11.38
C ASP A 34 11.99 1.07 11.17
N THR A 35 11.39 1.41 10.03
CA THR A 35 11.16 2.80 9.60
C THR A 35 9.71 3.23 9.61
N THR A 36 8.76 2.29 9.59
CA THR A 36 7.33 2.57 9.45
C THR A 36 6.64 2.43 10.80
N PHE A 37 6.62 3.54 11.54
CA PHE A 37 5.92 3.63 12.82
C PHE A 37 5.20 4.97 12.92
N CYS A 38 4.05 4.97 13.58
CA CYS A 38 3.30 6.15 13.95
C CYS A 38 2.55 5.83 15.25
N ASP A 39 3.00 6.42 16.36
CA ASP A 39 2.46 6.13 17.69
C ASP A 39 1.10 6.81 17.96
N LEU A 40 0.64 7.64 17.03
CA LEU A 40 -0.62 8.33 17.13
C LEU A 40 -1.79 7.35 17.01
N THR A 41 -2.82 7.58 17.81
CA THR A 41 -4.14 7.01 17.52
C THR A 41 -4.73 7.64 16.26
N LEU A 42 -5.71 6.98 15.64
CA LEU A 42 -6.47 7.53 14.51
C LEU A 42 -7.00 8.94 14.81
N LYS A 43 -7.50 9.17 16.03
CA LYS A 43 -8.05 10.47 16.46
C LYS A 43 -6.97 11.54 16.55
N GLU A 44 -5.80 11.21 17.09
CA GLU A 44 -4.67 12.15 17.21
C GLU A 44 -4.10 12.48 15.83
N ALA A 45 -3.92 11.49 14.96
CA ALA A 45 -3.45 11.70 13.59
C ALA A 45 -4.42 12.56 12.78
N LYS A 46 -5.74 12.35 12.92
CA LYS A 46 -6.77 13.24 12.33
C LYS A 46 -6.63 14.67 12.86
N ALA A 47 -6.48 14.84 14.17
CA ALA A 47 -6.36 16.15 14.78
C ALA A 47 -5.10 16.90 14.33
N GLU A 48 -3.97 16.21 14.18
CA GLU A 48 -2.70 16.77 13.69
C GLU A 48 -2.83 17.33 12.25
N LEU A 49 -3.69 16.72 11.44
CA LEU A 49 -4.01 17.18 10.08
C LEU A 49 -5.21 18.15 10.03
N GLY A 50 -5.73 18.56 11.18
CA GLY A 50 -6.86 19.50 11.27
C GLY A 50 -8.23 18.88 10.95
N PHE A 51 -8.33 17.55 10.87
CA PHE A 51 -9.60 16.84 10.69
C PHE A 51 -10.33 16.64 12.02
N LYS A 52 -11.66 16.79 11.99
CA LYS A 52 -12.52 16.41 13.11
C LYS A 52 -12.61 14.88 13.18
N HIS A 53 -12.67 14.32 14.38
CA HIS A 53 -12.83 12.87 14.56
C HIS A 53 -14.12 12.29 13.93
N THR A 54 -15.12 13.14 13.67
CA THR A 54 -16.42 12.76 13.09
C THR A 54 -16.40 12.66 11.56
N VAL A 55 -15.33 13.08 10.88
CA VAL A 55 -15.22 12.92 9.42
C VAL A 55 -14.50 11.62 9.10
N SER A 56 -14.92 10.98 8.01
CA SER A 56 -14.18 9.87 7.41
C SER A 56 -13.06 10.44 6.53
N VAL A 57 -11.87 9.85 6.60
CA VAL A 57 -10.70 10.26 5.83
C VAL A 57 -10.28 9.09 4.94
N VAL A 58 -10.22 9.34 3.64
CA VAL A 58 -9.84 8.35 2.63
C VAL A 58 -8.52 8.75 1.99
N SER A 59 -7.53 7.88 2.08
CA SER A 59 -6.22 8.06 1.44
C SER A 59 -6.19 7.48 0.03
N ILE A 60 -5.58 8.22 -0.90
CA ILE A 60 -5.37 7.83 -2.30
C ILE A 60 -3.87 7.79 -2.55
N LEU A 61 -3.35 6.61 -2.91
CA LEU A 61 -1.93 6.37 -3.18
C LEU A 61 -1.78 5.82 -4.62
N PRO A 62 -1.68 6.69 -5.64
CA PRO A 62 -1.73 6.28 -7.04
C PRO A 62 -0.41 5.71 -7.58
N GLY A 63 0.61 5.56 -6.73
CA GLY A 63 1.93 5.03 -7.09
C GLY A 63 3.03 6.07 -6.99
N SER A 64 4.27 5.62 -7.23
CA SER A 64 5.47 6.47 -7.16
C SER A 64 6.09 6.73 -8.53
N ARG A 65 5.61 6.06 -9.58
CA ARG A 65 6.06 6.27 -10.96
C ARG A 65 5.05 7.10 -11.73
N VAL A 66 5.54 7.94 -12.65
CA VAL A 66 4.70 8.78 -13.52
C VAL A 66 3.63 7.95 -14.24
N GLU A 67 3.99 6.78 -14.77
CA GLU A 67 3.05 5.88 -15.45
C GLU A 67 1.99 5.30 -14.50
N GLU A 68 2.36 4.96 -13.26
CA GLU A 68 1.40 4.51 -12.24
C GLU A 68 0.41 5.64 -11.92
N VAL A 69 0.93 6.83 -11.62
CA VAL A 69 0.09 8.00 -11.29
C VAL A 69 -0.86 8.35 -12.43
N THR A 70 -0.36 8.38 -13.67
CA THR A 70 -1.16 8.70 -14.86
C THR A 70 -2.30 7.70 -15.07
N ASN A 71 -2.07 6.41 -14.81
CA ASN A 71 -3.06 5.36 -15.04
C ASN A 71 -4.01 5.13 -13.87
N MET A 72 -3.59 5.45 -12.65
CA MET A 72 -4.30 5.10 -11.41
C MET A 72 -4.99 6.28 -10.76
N LEU A 73 -4.41 7.49 -10.81
CA LEU A 73 -4.99 8.65 -10.13
C LEU A 73 -6.40 8.99 -10.65
N PRO A 74 -6.67 9.05 -11.98
CA PRO A 74 -8.01 9.36 -12.46
C PRO A 74 -9.10 8.39 -11.95
N PRO A 75 -9.03 7.05 -12.16
CA PRO A 75 -10.09 6.16 -11.69
C PRO A 75 -10.19 6.12 -10.15
N MET A 76 -9.08 6.28 -9.43
CA MET A 76 -9.13 6.40 -7.97
C MET A 76 -9.85 7.68 -7.52
N ALA A 77 -9.63 8.80 -8.22
CA ALA A 77 -10.28 10.06 -7.93
C ALA A 77 -11.78 10.00 -8.24
N ASP A 78 -12.17 9.41 -9.36
CA ASP A 78 -13.57 9.20 -9.74
C ASP A 78 -14.30 8.34 -8.69
N GLY A 79 -13.71 7.19 -8.32
CA GLY A 79 -14.28 6.30 -7.32
C GLY A 79 -14.33 6.91 -5.92
N ALA A 80 -13.32 7.72 -5.55
CA ALA A 80 -13.32 8.44 -4.29
C ALA A 80 -14.45 9.48 -4.20
N VAL A 81 -14.66 10.26 -5.27
CA VAL A 81 -15.77 11.21 -5.34
C VAL A 81 -17.10 10.47 -5.22
N LEU A 82 -17.28 9.39 -5.99
CA LEU A 82 -18.51 8.59 -5.97
C LEU A 82 -18.79 7.99 -4.58
N ALA A 83 -17.76 7.47 -3.90
CA ALA A 83 -17.89 6.99 -2.53
C ALA A 83 -18.29 8.11 -1.56
N GLY A 84 -17.74 9.31 -1.73
CA GLY A 84 -18.13 10.48 -0.95
C GLY A 84 -19.59 10.88 -1.12
N GLU A 85 -20.18 10.64 -2.30
CA GLU A 85 -21.60 10.93 -2.57
C GLU A 85 -22.55 9.90 -1.94
N TYR A 86 -22.15 8.63 -1.91
CA TYR A 86 -22.97 7.55 -1.36
C TYR A 86 -22.71 7.26 0.12
N SER A 87 -21.61 7.76 0.69
CA SER A 87 -21.27 7.59 2.10
C SER A 87 -22.29 8.28 2.99
N ARG A 88 -22.64 7.62 4.10
CA ARG A 88 -23.45 8.24 5.16
C ARG A 88 -22.68 9.32 5.95
N TRP A 89 -21.37 9.42 5.76
CA TRP A 89 -20.47 10.29 6.50
C TRP A 89 -19.91 11.41 5.62
N VAL A 90 -19.49 12.51 6.24
CA VAL A 90 -18.68 13.52 5.53
C VAL A 90 -17.29 12.93 5.29
N VAL A 91 -16.92 12.77 4.01
CA VAL A 91 -15.64 12.21 3.60
C VAL A 91 -14.65 13.31 3.21
N LYS A 92 -13.40 13.19 3.67
CA LYS A 92 -12.24 14.00 3.29
C LYS A 92 -11.20 13.13 2.60
N PHE A 93 -10.50 13.69 1.62
CA PHE A 93 -9.56 12.93 0.82
C PHE A 93 -8.12 13.41 1.03
N ILE A 94 -7.19 12.47 1.09
CA ILE A 94 -5.76 12.76 1.12
C ILE A 94 -5.10 12.07 -0.07
N LEU A 95 -4.44 12.83 -0.93
CA LEU A 95 -3.56 12.31 -1.97
C LEU A 95 -2.13 12.25 -1.45
N HIS A 96 -1.54 11.06 -1.47
CA HIS A 96 -0.13 10.87 -1.14
C HIS A 96 0.67 10.89 -2.43
N ALA A 97 1.40 11.99 -2.65
CA ALA A 97 2.28 12.11 -3.80
C ALA A 97 3.70 11.70 -3.41
N ALA A 98 4.33 10.86 -4.22
CA ALA A 98 5.75 10.55 -4.04
C ALA A 98 6.61 11.77 -4.42
N ASP A 99 7.74 12.00 -3.74
CA ASP A 99 8.55 13.22 -3.87
C ASP A 99 9.05 13.49 -5.31
N ASN A 100 9.14 12.45 -6.14
CA ASN A 100 9.54 12.52 -7.55
C ASN A 100 8.38 12.80 -8.54
N ILE A 101 7.14 12.87 -8.06
CA ILE A 101 5.96 13.19 -8.88
C ILE A 101 5.75 14.70 -8.85
N ASP A 102 5.78 15.34 -10.01
CA ASP A 102 5.59 16.78 -10.17
C ASP A 102 4.13 17.18 -9.87
N ASP A 103 3.93 18.31 -9.19
CA ASP A 103 2.60 18.85 -8.89
C ASP A 103 1.83 19.21 -10.18
N SER A 104 2.54 19.62 -11.24
CA SER A 104 1.93 19.92 -12.55
C SER A 104 1.23 18.72 -13.18
N LEU A 105 1.78 17.51 -13.00
CA LEU A 105 1.13 16.27 -13.45
C LEU A 105 -0.17 16.02 -12.68
N ILE A 106 -0.15 16.21 -11.36
CA ILE A 106 -1.34 16.03 -10.51
C ILE A 106 -2.40 17.07 -10.89
N ASP A 107 -1.99 18.32 -11.08
CA ASP A 107 -2.88 19.40 -11.49
C ASP A 107 -3.50 19.18 -12.87
N GLU A 108 -2.76 18.60 -13.80
CA GLU A 108 -3.26 18.22 -15.12
C GLU A 108 -4.27 17.08 -15.02
N LEU A 109 -3.93 16.00 -14.31
CA LEU A 109 -4.80 14.82 -14.17
C LEU A 109 -6.09 15.13 -13.39
N LEU A 110 -6.04 16.07 -12.46
CA LEU A 110 -7.18 16.50 -11.65
C LEU A 110 -7.75 17.84 -12.12
N LYS A 111 -7.43 18.27 -13.35
CA LYS A 111 -7.98 19.49 -13.92
C LYS A 111 -9.51 19.38 -14.01
N ASP A 112 -10.20 20.38 -13.48
CA ASP A 112 -11.67 20.44 -13.38
C ASP A 112 -12.32 19.28 -12.60
N HIS A 113 -11.52 18.45 -11.92
CA HIS A 113 -12.00 17.29 -11.18
C HIS A 113 -12.60 17.70 -9.84
N ARG A 114 -13.78 17.15 -9.50
CA ARG A 114 -14.55 17.49 -8.29
C ARG A 114 -13.78 17.24 -6.98
N LEU A 115 -12.89 16.24 -6.99
CA LEU A 115 -12.02 15.91 -5.85
C LEU A 115 -11.16 17.10 -5.39
N LYS A 116 -10.70 17.96 -6.31
CA LYS A 116 -9.72 19.03 -6.03
C LYS A 116 -10.16 19.97 -4.90
N ASN A 117 -11.45 20.22 -4.77
CA ASN A 117 -12.00 21.10 -3.71
C ASN A 117 -12.03 20.45 -2.31
N ASN A 118 -11.79 19.15 -2.22
CA ASN A 118 -11.87 18.37 -0.98
C ASN A 118 -10.64 17.47 -0.77
N LEU A 119 -9.52 17.82 -1.41
CA LEU A 119 -8.28 17.05 -1.43
C LEU A 119 -7.17 17.77 -0.67
N MET A 120 -6.55 17.07 0.28
CA MET A 120 -5.28 17.44 0.87
C MET A 120 -4.17 16.66 0.16
N ILE A 121 -3.09 17.31 -0.27
CA ILE A 121 -1.92 16.62 -0.84
C ILE A 121 -0.83 16.56 0.22
N VAL A 122 -0.26 15.37 0.45
CA VAL A 122 0.82 15.14 1.42
C VAL A 122 2.02 14.45 0.77
N ARG A 123 3.21 14.76 1.30
CA ARG A 123 4.52 14.28 0.83
C ARG A 123 5.45 14.01 2.02
N GLY A 124 6.55 13.29 1.79
CA GLY A 124 7.62 13.08 2.77
C GLY A 124 7.14 12.60 4.16
N LYS A 125 7.58 13.29 5.21
CA LYS A 125 7.42 12.88 6.62
C LYS A 125 5.96 12.82 7.10
N THR A 126 5.06 13.62 6.52
CA THR A 126 3.65 13.69 6.93
C THR A 126 2.85 12.49 6.43
N ARG A 127 3.39 11.73 5.48
CA ARG A 127 2.71 10.63 4.81
C ARG A 127 2.25 9.52 5.75
N LEU A 128 3.07 9.13 6.74
CA LEU A 128 2.69 8.09 7.71
C LEU A 128 1.60 8.59 8.65
N THR A 129 1.67 9.83 9.13
CA THR A 129 0.60 10.47 9.91
C THR A 129 -0.71 10.54 9.11
N ALA A 130 -0.64 10.91 7.83
CA ALA A 130 -1.79 10.93 6.93
C ALA A 130 -2.39 9.54 6.70
N LEU A 131 -1.56 8.52 6.53
CA LEU A 131 -2.02 7.15 6.41
C LEU A 131 -2.70 6.70 7.71
N ARG A 132 -2.11 7.04 8.87
CA ARG A 132 -2.67 6.75 10.19
C ARG A 132 -3.98 7.48 10.48
N ALA A 133 -4.15 8.67 9.92
CA ALA A 133 -5.38 9.47 10.03
C ALA A 133 -6.54 8.93 9.17
N SER A 134 -6.28 7.94 8.31
CA SER A 134 -7.25 7.46 7.32
C SER A 134 -8.06 6.29 7.85
N ASP A 135 -9.37 6.33 7.61
CA ASP A 135 -10.30 5.23 7.90
C ASP A 135 -10.30 4.18 6.78
N ALA A 136 -9.95 4.60 5.56
CA ALA A 136 -9.77 3.73 4.40
C ALA A 136 -8.67 4.26 3.48
N ALA A 137 -8.05 3.38 2.70
CA ALA A 137 -7.07 3.76 1.69
C ALA A 137 -7.25 2.97 0.40
N ILE A 138 -7.07 3.64 -0.75
CA ILE A 138 -6.98 2.99 -2.05
C ILE A 138 -5.55 3.13 -2.55
N ILE A 139 -4.87 2.00 -2.69
CA ILE A 139 -3.41 1.96 -2.82
C ILE A 139 -3.02 1.19 -4.08
N THR A 140 -2.15 1.79 -4.88
CA THR A 140 -1.53 1.09 -6.02
C THR A 140 -0.57 0.01 -5.48
N SER A 141 -0.60 -1.19 -6.07
CA SER A 141 0.26 -2.28 -5.60
C SER A 141 1.73 -1.87 -5.51
N GLY A 142 2.35 -2.10 -4.34
CA GLY A 142 3.75 -1.77 -4.09
C GLY A 142 4.05 -1.67 -2.60
N THR A 143 5.21 -1.11 -2.26
CA THR A 143 5.69 -0.98 -0.88
C THR A 143 4.70 -0.25 0.05
N ALA A 144 3.94 0.70 -0.49
CA ALA A 144 2.92 1.46 0.24
C ALA A 144 1.82 0.58 0.88
N THR A 145 1.52 -0.60 0.29
CA THR A 145 0.55 -1.52 0.89
C THR A 145 1.08 -2.12 2.19
N LEU A 146 2.38 -2.41 2.27
CA LEU A 146 2.98 -2.90 3.53
C LEU A 146 3.05 -1.82 4.59
N GLU A 147 3.26 -0.56 4.19
CA GLU A 147 3.22 0.55 5.13
C GLU A 147 1.83 0.74 5.72
N ALA A 148 0.77 0.62 4.90
CA ALA A 148 -0.61 0.62 5.41
C ALA A 148 -0.87 -0.53 6.38
N VAL A 149 -0.32 -1.72 6.12
CA VAL A 149 -0.38 -2.86 7.06
C VAL A 149 0.33 -2.54 8.39
N LEU A 150 1.54 -1.99 8.34
CA LEU A 150 2.32 -1.65 9.54
C LEU A 150 1.66 -0.53 10.36
N ILE A 151 1.03 0.44 9.69
CA ILE A 151 0.28 1.54 10.34
C ILE A 151 -1.10 1.09 10.84
N GLY A 152 -1.66 0.02 10.28
CA GLY A 152 -2.99 -0.47 10.61
C GLY A 152 -4.11 0.29 9.91
N THR A 153 -3.87 0.78 8.69
CA THR A 153 -4.87 1.47 7.87
C THR A 153 -5.60 0.46 6.97
N PRO A 154 -6.94 0.35 7.06
CA PRO A 154 -7.73 -0.49 6.16
C PRO A 154 -7.55 -0.03 4.71
N MET A 155 -7.39 -0.96 3.77
CA MET A 155 -7.15 -0.59 2.37
C MET A 155 -7.79 -1.55 1.37
N ALA A 156 -7.95 -1.07 0.14
CA ALA A 156 -8.10 -1.92 -1.05
C ALA A 156 -6.93 -1.64 -2.00
N ILE A 157 -6.47 -2.68 -2.68
CA ILE A 157 -5.32 -2.62 -3.57
C ILE A 157 -5.81 -2.51 -5.00
N CYS A 158 -5.34 -1.50 -5.73
CA CYS A 158 -5.68 -1.33 -7.13
C CYS A 158 -4.43 -1.49 -8.00
N TYR A 159 -4.59 -2.06 -9.19
CA TYR A 159 -3.47 -2.11 -10.13
C TYR A 159 -3.90 -2.23 -11.58
N LYS A 160 -3.25 -1.42 -12.42
CA LYS A 160 -3.43 -1.38 -13.86
C LYS A 160 -2.04 -1.39 -14.51
N LEU A 161 -1.83 -2.35 -15.41
CA LEU A 161 -0.61 -2.48 -16.21
C LEU A 161 -0.92 -2.02 -17.63
N SER A 162 0.11 -1.73 -18.43
CA SER A 162 -0.09 -1.79 -19.86
C SER A 162 -0.56 -3.20 -20.26
N PHE A 163 -1.59 -3.27 -21.11
CA PHE A 163 -2.29 -4.52 -21.44
C PHE A 163 -1.37 -5.64 -21.94
N VAL A 164 -0.29 -5.27 -22.64
CA VAL A 164 0.73 -6.21 -23.17
C VAL A 164 1.56 -6.82 -22.04
N THR A 165 2.07 -6.01 -21.11
CA THR A 165 2.82 -6.48 -19.94
C THR A 165 1.95 -7.35 -19.05
N TYR A 166 0.67 -7.01 -18.89
CA TYR A 166 -0.30 -7.78 -18.13
C TYR A 166 -0.50 -9.21 -18.68
N ALA A 167 -0.75 -9.33 -19.98
CA ALA A 167 -1.01 -10.62 -20.62
C ALA A 167 0.19 -11.57 -20.49
N ILE A 168 1.41 -11.04 -20.64
CA ILE A 168 2.66 -11.78 -20.52
C ILE A 168 2.91 -12.19 -19.06
N ALA A 169 2.82 -11.25 -18.12
CA ALA A 169 3.06 -11.51 -16.70
C ALA A 169 2.06 -12.53 -16.13
N ARG A 170 0.77 -12.42 -16.46
CA ARG A 170 -0.25 -13.36 -15.99
C ARG A 170 -0.04 -14.77 -16.55
N PHE A 171 0.32 -14.88 -17.82
CA PHE A 171 0.53 -16.18 -18.48
C PHE A 171 1.81 -16.87 -17.98
N LEU A 172 2.90 -16.13 -17.81
CA LEU A 172 4.19 -16.69 -17.41
C LEU A 172 4.29 -16.96 -15.90
N LEU A 173 3.71 -16.11 -15.05
CA LEU A 173 4.00 -16.11 -13.61
C LEU A 173 2.90 -16.73 -12.74
N ARG A 174 1.75 -17.17 -13.31
CA ARG A 174 0.60 -17.78 -12.58
C ARG A 174 0.29 -17.10 -11.24
N ILE A 175 0.38 -15.76 -11.22
CA ILE A 175 0.31 -14.98 -9.99
C ILE A 175 -1.12 -14.98 -9.46
N LYS A 176 -1.32 -15.41 -8.21
CA LYS A 176 -2.63 -15.40 -7.53
C LYS A 176 -2.97 -14.04 -6.92
N TYR A 177 -1.97 -13.31 -6.44
CA TYR A 177 -2.10 -12.04 -5.73
C TYR A 177 -1.05 -11.04 -6.22
N ILE A 178 -1.40 -9.78 -6.34
CA ILE A 178 -0.43 -8.71 -6.64
C ILE A 178 0.01 -7.90 -5.46
N GLY A 179 -0.85 -7.79 -4.45
CA GLY A 179 -0.53 -7.04 -3.25
C GLY A 179 0.50 -7.82 -2.46
N LEU A 180 1.60 -7.17 -2.10
CA LEU A 180 2.59 -7.74 -1.19
C LEU A 180 1.96 -8.37 0.07
N PRO A 181 0.95 -7.75 0.73
CA PRO A 181 0.26 -8.35 1.87
C PRO A 181 -0.34 -9.74 1.57
N ASN A 182 -1.10 -9.87 0.48
CA ASN A 182 -1.75 -11.12 0.11
C ASN A 182 -0.74 -12.16 -0.41
N ILE A 183 0.36 -11.72 -1.04
CA ILE A 183 1.48 -12.59 -1.42
C ILE A 183 2.14 -13.18 -0.17
N ILE A 184 2.44 -12.34 0.84
CA ILE A 184 3.04 -12.77 2.11
C ILE A 184 2.13 -13.76 2.84
N LEU A 185 0.82 -13.50 2.88
CA LEU A 185 -0.16 -14.40 3.49
C LEU A 185 -0.48 -15.63 2.64
N ASN A 186 -0.16 -15.61 1.35
CA ASN A 186 -0.60 -16.59 0.35
C ASN A 186 -2.12 -16.86 0.36
N ARG A 187 -2.92 -15.87 0.81
CA ARG A 187 -4.39 -15.87 0.81
C ARG A 187 -4.93 -14.45 0.59
N GLY A 188 -6.12 -14.33 0.02
CA GLY A 188 -6.81 -13.05 -0.11
C GLY A 188 -7.31 -12.57 1.24
N CYS A 189 -6.62 -11.59 1.83
CA CYS A 189 -7.03 -10.90 3.05
C CYS A 189 -7.49 -9.46 2.75
N ILE A 190 -6.93 -8.87 1.70
CA ILE A 190 -7.23 -7.52 1.23
C ILE A 190 -7.80 -7.62 -0.18
N ASP A 191 -8.87 -6.89 -0.47
CA ASP A 191 -9.48 -6.90 -1.81
C ASP A 191 -8.56 -6.25 -2.85
N GLU A 192 -8.41 -6.93 -3.98
CA GLU A 192 -7.57 -6.49 -5.11
C GLU A 192 -8.42 -6.20 -6.34
N LEU A 193 -8.46 -4.92 -6.74
CA LEU A 193 -9.05 -4.46 -7.98
C LEU A 193 -8.01 -4.48 -9.10
N TRP A 194 -8.33 -5.22 -10.16
CA TRP A 194 -7.39 -5.56 -11.21
C TRP A 194 -7.89 -5.18 -12.61
N GLN A 195 -7.07 -4.41 -13.33
CA GLN A 195 -7.31 -4.00 -14.73
C GLN A 195 -8.70 -3.38 -14.95
N HIS A 196 -9.65 -4.14 -15.52
CA HIS A 196 -11.02 -3.69 -15.80
C HIS A 196 -11.82 -3.39 -14.52
N ARG A 197 -11.47 -4.03 -13.41
CA ARG A 197 -12.03 -3.77 -12.08
C ARG A 197 -11.53 -2.45 -11.48
N VAL A 198 -10.47 -1.85 -12.03
CA VAL A 198 -10.01 -0.51 -11.64
C VAL A 198 -10.87 0.52 -12.37
N ASN A 199 -12.08 0.71 -11.86
CA ASN A 199 -13.06 1.68 -12.35
C ASN A 199 -13.74 2.37 -11.16
N GLU A 200 -14.37 3.51 -11.42
CA GLU A 200 -15.02 4.36 -10.41
C GLU A 200 -16.01 3.61 -9.51
N LYS A 201 -16.80 2.70 -10.08
CA LYS A 201 -17.85 1.99 -9.36
C LYS A 201 -17.24 0.99 -8.37
N GLU A 202 -16.36 0.11 -8.83
CA GLU A 202 -15.75 -0.89 -7.94
C GLU A 202 -14.85 -0.24 -6.90
N ILE A 203 -14.10 0.82 -7.26
CA ILE A 203 -13.30 1.58 -6.29
C ILE A 203 -14.22 2.21 -5.24
N SER A 204 -15.35 2.78 -5.65
CA SER A 204 -16.32 3.35 -4.71
C SER A 204 -16.91 2.29 -3.77
N GLU A 205 -17.27 1.12 -4.29
CA GLU A 205 -17.80 0.01 -3.51
C GLU A 205 -16.79 -0.46 -2.45
N GLU A 206 -15.50 -0.57 -2.81
CA GLU A 206 -14.44 -0.93 -1.86
C GLU A 206 -14.23 0.16 -0.80
N ILE A 207 -14.23 1.46 -1.18
CA ILE A 207 -14.13 2.54 -0.19
C ILE A 207 -15.30 2.48 0.80
N LEU A 208 -16.53 2.33 0.31
CA LEU A 208 -17.72 2.25 1.16
C LEU A 208 -17.68 1.02 2.06
N LYS A 209 -17.23 -0.12 1.54
CA LYS A 209 -17.02 -1.35 2.32
C LYS A 209 -16.06 -1.10 3.49
N LEU A 210 -14.91 -0.47 3.24
CA LEU A 210 -13.93 -0.15 4.27
C LEU A 210 -14.46 0.86 5.31
N LEU A 211 -15.30 1.81 4.89
CA LEU A 211 -15.86 2.82 5.79
C LEU A 211 -17.07 2.33 6.60
N GLU A 212 -17.84 1.37 6.09
CA GLU A 212 -19.17 1.03 6.63
C GLU A 212 -19.34 -0.43 7.05
N ALA A 213 -18.42 -1.33 6.70
CA ALA A 213 -18.48 -2.75 7.06
C ALA A 213 -17.41 -3.12 8.10
N PRO A 214 -17.67 -2.91 9.41
CA PRO A 214 -16.67 -3.12 10.47
C PRO A 214 -16.14 -4.56 10.53
N ASN A 215 -16.98 -5.56 10.21
CA ASN A 215 -16.57 -6.96 10.20
C ASN A 215 -15.50 -7.27 9.15
N GLU A 216 -15.58 -6.62 7.98
CA GLU A 216 -14.59 -6.78 6.90
C GLU A 216 -13.25 -6.17 7.31
N VAL A 217 -13.31 -4.99 7.94
CA VAL A 217 -12.12 -4.34 8.51
C VAL A 217 -11.50 -5.18 9.61
N GLU A 218 -12.31 -5.75 10.51
CA GLU A 218 -11.81 -6.61 11.59
C GLU A 218 -11.06 -7.83 11.04
N HIS A 219 -11.64 -8.53 10.05
CA HIS A 219 -10.97 -9.64 9.40
C HIS A 219 -9.66 -9.24 8.71
N MET A 220 -9.65 -8.07 8.06
CA MET A 220 -8.44 -7.50 7.47
C MET A 220 -7.35 -7.23 8.53
N MET A 221 -7.73 -6.68 9.68
CA MET A 221 -6.81 -6.40 10.78
C MET A 221 -6.23 -7.68 11.41
N GLU A 222 -6.94 -8.82 11.36
CA GLU A 222 -6.39 -10.12 11.77
C GLU A 222 -5.24 -10.55 10.85
N GLY A 223 -5.44 -10.47 9.53
CA GLY A 223 -4.37 -10.76 8.58
C GLY A 223 -3.20 -9.78 8.68
N TYR A 224 -3.45 -8.51 9.03
CA TYR A 224 -2.38 -7.55 9.29
C TYR A 224 -1.49 -7.98 10.44
N LYS A 225 -2.05 -8.53 11.53
CA LYS A 225 -1.25 -9.04 12.66
C LYS A 225 -0.35 -10.19 12.24
N GLU A 226 -0.84 -11.08 11.37
CA GLU A 226 -0.03 -12.17 10.81
C GLU A 226 1.13 -11.63 9.95
N ILE A 227 0.85 -10.68 9.06
CA ILE A 227 1.88 -10.04 8.23
C ILE A 227 2.90 -9.31 9.11
N GLN A 228 2.43 -8.50 10.06
CA GLN A 228 3.29 -7.79 11.00
C GLN A 228 4.20 -8.79 11.72
N LYS A 229 3.68 -9.88 12.27
CA LYS A 229 4.51 -10.91 12.91
C LYS A 229 5.56 -11.52 11.97
N SER A 230 5.24 -11.69 10.69
CA SER A 230 6.18 -12.21 9.69
C SER A 230 7.28 -11.21 9.29
N LEU A 231 7.01 -9.90 9.39
CA LEU A 231 7.94 -8.84 8.99
C LEU A 231 8.70 -8.22 10.18
N ALA A 232 8.11 -8.22 11.37
CA ALA A 232 8.46 -7.35 12.49
C ALA A 232 9.45 -7.97 13.48
N GLU A 233 10.52 -8.59 12.99
CA GLU A 233 11.74 -8.61 13.81
C GLU A 233 12.58 -7.38 13.44
N PRO A 234 12.60 -6.32 14.27
CA PRO A 234 13.37 -5.13 13.99
C PRO A 234 14.87 -5.44 13.92
N GLY A 235 15.60 -4.53 13.28
CA GLY A 235 17.02 -4.64 13.06
C GLY A 235 17.34 -5.36 11.76
N ALA A 236 16.49 -5.28 10.74
CA ALA A 236 16.75 -5.91 9.44
C ALA A 236 18.09 -5.43 8.84
N SER A 237 18.31 -4.12 8.89
CA SER A 237 19.58 -3.51 8.44
C SER A 237 20.77 -3.98 9.28
N LYS A 238 20.59 -4.18 10.59
CA LYS A 238 21.64 -4.65 11.50
C LYS A 238 21.97 -6.12 11.29
N LYS A 239 20.96 -6.97 11.08
CA LYS A 239 21.12 -8.39 10.73
C LYS A 239 21.84 -8.52 9.40
N ALA A 240 21.43 -7.76 8.39
CA ALA A 240 22.12 -7.72 7.10
C ALA A 240 23.59 -7.31 7.22
N ALA A 241 23.89 -6.23 7.95
CA ALA A 241 25.26 -5.80 8.19
C ALA A 241 26.08 -6.87 8.94
N THR A 242 25.46 -7.57 9.90
CA THR A 242 26.11 -8.66 10.66
C THR A 242 26.45 -9.83 9.75
N ALA A 243 25.52 -10.24 8.88
CA ALA A 243 25.73 -11.33 7.92
C ALA A 243 26.85 -10.99 6.92
N VAL A 244 26.88 -9.76 6.39
CA VAL A 244 27.97 -9.29 5.51
C VAL A 244 29.32 -9.30 6.23
N CYS A 245 29.37 -8.78 7.47
CA CYS A 245 30.59 -8.79 8.28
C CYS A 245 31.11 -10.21 8.59
N ALA A 246 30.22 -11.20 8.70
CA ALA A 246 30.60 -12.59 8.93
C ALA A 246 31.24 -13.26 7.71
N LEU A 247 30.96 -12.78 6.49
CA LEU A 247 31.53 -13.30 5.24
C LEU A 247 32.92 -12.72 4.91
N ILE A 248 33.20 -11.51 5.39
CA ILE A 248 34.47 -10.80 5.13
C ILE A 248 35.58 -11.22 6.12
N ARG A 249 35.23 -11.96 7.17
CA ARG A 249 36.17 -12.52 8.16
C ARG A 249 36.66 -13.90 7.75
#